data_AF-A0A1B0FBH4-F1
#
_entry.id   AF-A0A1B0FBH4-F1
#
_cell.length_a   1.000
_cell.length_b   1.000
_cell.length_c   1.000
_cell.angle_alpha   90.00
_cell.angle_beta   90.00
_cell.angle_gamma   90.00
#
_symmetry.space_group_name_H-M   'P 1'
#
loop_
_entity.id
_entity.type
_entity.pdbx_description
1 polymer ?
#
loop_
_entity_poly.entity_id
_entity_poly.type
_entity_poly.pdbx_seq_one_letter_code
_entity_poly.pdbx_strand_id
1 'polypeptide(L)'
;MSHYPYNPLTNRLSHRNKCRYHAILQIIGGSMALLGALGKIRSTEVHFTTWHGKIGLSAAFMCFSSLCGGFLNYFQPKFIHKIYTKAEVKCRHNFFGMITFTLGIATIFLGYFTQFFSKYVNENVIPAFVLATALMYLITIIAPLQSFRNKLKYRKKFIN
;
A
#
# COMPACT_ATOMS: atom_id res chain seq x y z
N MET A 1 -0.21 -9.47 -3.05
CA MET A 1 -0.88 -10.79 -3.03
C MET A 1 -1.69 -11.14 -4.29
N SER A 2 -2.46 -10.24 -4.91
CA SER A 2 -3.34 -10.62 -6.06
C SER A 2 -2.62 -11.28 -7.23
N HIS A 3 -1.36 -10.89 -7.48
CA HIS A 3 -0.52 -11.41 -8.56
C HIS A 3 0.38 -12.59 -8.17
N TYR A 4 0.32 -13.08 -6.93
CA TYR A 4 1.14 -14.20 -6.49
C TYR A 4 0.59 -15.52 -7.07
N PRO A 5 1.40 -16.35 -7.76
CA PRO A 5 0.92 -17.55 -8.46
C PRO A 5 0.24 -18.56 -7.53
N TYR A 6 0.74 -18.68 -6.30
CA TYR A 6 0.24 -19.65 -5.32
C TYR A 6 -0.83 -19.07 -4.39
N ASN A 7 -1.36 -17.88 -4.65
CA ASN A 7 -2.47 -17.33 -3.87
C ASN A 7 -3.74 -18.15 -4.17
N PRO A 8 -4.29 -18.92 -3.21
CA PRO A 8 -5.42 -19.81 -3.47
C PRO A 8 -6.68 -19.06 -3.92
N LEU A 9 -6.83 -17.79 -3.54
CA LEU A 9 -7.99 -16.97 -3.89
C LEU A 9 -7.94 -16.44 -5.32
N THR A 10 -6.74 -16.24 -5.88
CA THR A 10 -6.58 -15.63 -7.20
C THR A 10 -5.84 -16.50 -8.20
N ASN A 11 -5.26 -17.64 -7.81
CA ASN A 11 -4.41 -18.48 -8.68
C ASN A 11 -5.08 -18.85 -10.01
N ARG A 12 -6.38 -19.19 -9.99
CA ARG A 12 -7.22 -19.54 -11.16
C ARG A 12 -7.62 -18.36 -12.03
N LEU A 13 -7.43 -17.12 -11.57
CA LEU A 13 -7.81 -15.93 -12.32
C LEU A 13 -6.76 -15.59 -13.37
N SER A 14 -7.24 -15.15 -14.54
CA SER A 14 -6.38 -14.58 -15.58
C SER A 14 -5.62 -13.36 -15.06
N HIS A 15 -4.45 -13.08 -15.64
CA HIS A 15 -3.66 -11.89 -15.28
C HIS A 15 -4.50 -10.59 -15.38
N ARG A 16 -5.34 -10.47 -16.40
CA ARG A 16 -6.23 -9.32 -16.61
C ARG A 16 -7.24 -9.17 -15.46
N ASN A 17 -7.84 -10.26 -15.01
CA ASN A 17 -8.78 -10.22 -13.88
C ASN A 17 -8.07 -9.92 -12.56
N LYS A 18 -6.87 -10.48 -12.33
CA LYS A 18 -6.02 -10.14 -11.18
C LYS A 18 -5.73 -8.63 -11.11
N CYS A 19 -5.39 -8.01 -12.25
CA CYS A 19 -5.19 -6.56 -12.33
C CYS A 19 -6.46 -5.78 -11.99
N ARG A 20 -7.63 -6.19 -12.52
CA ARG A 20 -8.91 -5.53 -12.27
C ARG A 20 -9.29 -5.58 -10.79
N TYR A 21 -9.27 -6.76 -10.17
CA TYR A 21 -9.57 -6.90 -8.75
C TYR A 21 -8.58 -6.14 -7.88
N HIS A 22 -7.30 -6.14 -8.23
CA HIS A 22 -6.31 -5.31 -7.54
C HIS A 22 -6.70 -3.83 -7.60
N ALA A 23 -7.00 -3.30 -8.78
CA ALA A 23 -7.40 -1.90 -8.92
C ALA A 23 -8.65 -1.57 -8.11
N ILE A 24 -9.70 -2.41 -8.15
CA ILE A 24 -10.93 -2.23 -7.38
C ILE A 24 -10.64 -2.20 -5.87
N LEU A 25 -9.89 -3.17 -5.37
CA LEU A 25 -9.55 -3.25 -3.94
C LEU A 25 -8.73 -2.05 -3.49
N GLN A 26 -7.79 -1.56 -4.32
CA GLN A 26 -7.02 -0.36 -3.99
C GLN A 26 -7.88 0.89 -4.00
N ILE A 27 -8.81 1.04 -4.94
CA ILE A 27 -9.73 2.19 -4.96
C ILE A 27 -10.61 2.19 -3.71
N ILE A 28 -11.24 1.06 -3.37
CA ILE A 28 -12.11 0.96 -2.19
C ILE A 28 -11.31 1.20 -0.90
N GLY A 29 -10.27 0.41 -0.65
CA GLY A 29 -9.47 0.50 0.58
C GLY A 29 -8.72 1.83 0.70
N GLY A 30 -8.17 2.33 -0.42
CA GLY A 30 -7.50 3.62 -0.46
C GLY A 30 -8.46 4.78 -0.20
N SER A 31 -9.69 4.73 -0.74
CA SER A 31 -10.71 5.74 -0.42
C SER A 31 -11.09 5.71 1.06
N MET A 32 -11.29 4.53 1.64
CA MET A 32 -11.57 4.39 3.08
C MET A 32 -10.44 4.98 3.93
N ALA A 33 -9.18 4.69 3.60
CA ALA A 33 -8.03 5.20 4.32
C ALA A 33 -7.92 6.74 4.23
N LEU A 34 -8.10 7.30 3.03
CA LEU A 34 -8.04 8.75 2.80
C LEU A 34 -9.19 9.48 3.51
N LEU A 35 -10.42 8.97 3.39
CA LEU A 35 -11.58 9.54 4.08
C LEU A 35 -11.45 9.44 5.60
N GLY A 36 -10.93 8.32 6.12
CA GLY A 36 -10.64 8.17 7.55
C GLY A 36 -9.59 9.18 8.04
N ALA A 37 -8.51 9.38 7.29
CA ALA A 37 -7.49 10.37 7.60
C ALA A 37 -8.07 11.80 7.59
N LEU A 38 -8.84 12.16 6.55
CA LEU A 38 -9.52 13.45 6.47
C LEU A 38 -10.51 13.67 7.62
N GLY A 39 -11.30 12.64 7.96
CA GLY A 39 -12.21 12.69 9.11
C GLY A 39 -11.48 12.93 10.43
N LYS A 40 -10.31 12.30 10.62
CA LYS A 40 -9.49 12.52 11.81
C LYS A 40 -8.87 13.91 11.87
N ILE A 41 -8.42 14.43 10.72
CA ILE A 41 -7.94 15.81 10.59
C ILE A 41 -9.08 16.80 10.87
N ARG A 42 -10.32 16.54 10.45
CA ARG A 42 -11.43 17.46 10.72
C ARG A 42 -11.87 17.47 12.19
N SER A 43 -11.69 16.36 12.92
CA SER A 43 -12.26 16.16 14.26
C SER A 43 -11.30 16.43 15.41
N THR A 44 -10.09 16.91 15.14
CA THR A 44 -9.07 17.13 16.17
C THR A 44 -8.56 18.57 16.08
N GLU A 45 -8.39 19.27 17.19
CA GLU A 45 -7.86 20.65 17.19
C GLU A 45 -6.32 20.70 17.08
N VAL A 46 -5.66 19.66 17.59
CA VAL A 46 -4.19 19.55 17.59
C VAL A 46 -3.75 18.40 16.69
N HIS A 47 -2.96 18.71 15.67
CA HIS A 47 -2.56 17.74 14.65
C HIS A 47 -1.12 17.26 14.79
N PHE A 48 -0.90 16.00 14.37
CA PHE A 48 0.42 15.44 14.06
C PHE A 48 1.48 15.55 15.17
N THR A 49 1.06 15.57 16.44
CA THR A 49 1.96 15.59 17.60
C THR A 49 2.54 14.22 17.93
N THR A 50 1.81 13.15 17.59
CA THR A 50 2.22 11.76 17.84
C THR A 50 2.93 11.12 16.64
N TRP A 51 3.71 10.06 16.89
CA TRP A 51 4.29 9.23 15.82
C TRP A 51 3.22 8.63 14.91
N HIS A 52 2.11 8.17 15.49
CA HIS A 52 0.96 7.67 14.72
C HIS A 52 0.43 8.75 13.75
N GLY A 53 0.25 9.98 14.22
CA GLY A 53 -0.21 11.09 13.38
C GLY A 53 0.75 11.44 12.25
N LYS A 54 2.06 11.56 12.54
CA LYS A 54 3.09 11.91 11.54
C LYS A 54 3.25 10.84 10.45
N ILE A 55 3.34 9.58 10.86
CA ILE A 55 3.49 8.45 9.93
C ILE A 55 2.18 8.21 9.18
N GLY A 56 1.03 8.37 9.85
CA GLY A 56 -0.28 8.26 9.23
C GLY A 56 -0.54 9.31 8.15
N LEU A 57 -0.10 10.56 8.36
CA LEU A 57 -0.17 11.60 7.32
C LEU A 57 0.71 11.24 6.11
N SER A 58 1.93 10.75 6.38
CA SER A 58 2.85 10.31 5.33
C SER A 58 2.26 9.13 4.54
N ALA A 59 1.63 8.17 5.23
CA ALA A 59 0.94 7.04 4.62
C ALA A 59 -0.26 7.50 3.78
N ALA A 60 -1.05 8.46 4.24
CA ALA A 60 -2.18 9.01 3.50
C ALA A 60 -1.73 9.72 2.21
N PHE A 61 -0.70 10.57 2.28
CA PHE A 61 -0.12 11.23 1.11
C PHE A 61 0.43 10.21 0.09
N MET A 62 1.16 9.20 0.58
CA MET A 62 1.69 8.12 -0.25
C MET A 62 0.58 7.22 -0.80
N CYS A 63 -0.53 7.06 -0.10
CA CYS A 63 -1.71 6.33 -0.58
C CYS A 63 -2.33 7.06 -1.77
N PHE A 64 -2.59 8.36 -1.64
CA PHE A 64 -3.09 9.18 -2.74
C PHE A 64 -2.15 9.12 -3.96
N SER A 65 -0.85 9.32 -3.73
CA SER A 65 0.17 9.26 -4.78
C SER A 65 0.23 7.89 -5.47
N SER A 66 0.13 6.80 -4.69
CA SER A 66 0.12 5.42 -5.20
C SER A 66 -1.14 5.10 -6.01
N LEU A 67 -2.31 5.63 -5.61
CA LEU A 67 -3.55 5.50 -6.39
C LEU A 67 -3.44 6.21 -7.74
N CYS A 68 -2.93 7.44 -7.77
CA CYS A 68 -2.65 8.16 -9.02
C CYS A 68 -1.65 7.38 -9.89
N GLY A 69 -0.54 6.92 -9.31
CA GLY A 69 0.46 6.10 -10.01
C GLY A 69 -0.10 4.76 -10.52
N GLY A 70 -1.01 4.14 -9.76
CA GLY A 70 -1.73 2.93 -10.14
C GLY A 70 -2.68 3.15 -11.31
N PHE A 71 -3.39 4.27 -11.33
CA PHE A 71 -4.27 4.67 -12.43
C PHE A 71 -3.47 4.88 -13.73
N LEU A 72 -2.37 5.64 -13.66
CA LEU A 72 -1.45 5.83 -14.79
C LEU A 72 -0.87 4.50 -15.27
N ASN A 73 -0.51 3.61 -14.34
CA ASN A 73 0.00 2.29 -14.66
C ASN A 73 -1.08 1.36 -15.26
N TYR A 74 -2.35 1.52 -14.89
CA TYR A 74 -3.44 0.69 -15.40
C TYR A 74 -3.84 1.09 -16.82
N PHE A 75 -4.01 2.39 -17.07
CA PHE A 75 -4.48 2.90 -18.37
C PHE A 75 -3.36 3.12 -19.39
N GLN A 76 -2.09 3.25 -18.95
CA GLN A 76 -0.93 3.48 -19.83
C GLN A 76 -1.17 4.63 -20.85
N PRO A 77 -1.57 5.83 -20.40
CA PRO A 77 -1.90 6.92 -21.30
C PRO A 77 -0.67 7.42 -22.06
N LYS A 78 -0.86 7.82 -23.33
CA LYS A 78 0.23 8.20 -24.25
C LYS A 78 1.15 9.30 -23.72
N PHE A 79 0.62 10.28 -22.96
CA PHE A 79 1.41 11.41 -22.47
C PHE A 79 2.48 11.00 -21.45
N ILE A 80 2.19 10.02 -20.57
CA ILE A 80 3.19 9.51 -19.62
C ILE A 80 4.35 8.84 -20.37
N HIS A 81 4.06 8.20 -21.49
CA HIS A 81 5.04 7.53 -22.32
C HIS A 81 5.93 8.44 -23.14
N LYS A 82 5.69 9.76 -23.11
CA LYS A 82 6.65 10.76 -23.59
C LYS A 82 7.83 10.95 -22.63
N ILE A 83 7.64 10.61 -21.35
CA ILE A 83 8.62 10.85 -20.28
C ILE A 83 9.15 9.52 -19.72
N TYR A 84 8.29 8.51 -19.60
CA TYR A 84 8.62 7.23 -18.96
C TYR A 84 8.19 6.04 -19.80
N THR A 85 9.08 5.08 -19.99
CA THR A 85 8.77 3.78 -20.58
C THR A 85 7.70 3.03 -19.77
N LYS A 86 7.01 2.07 -20.40
CA LYS A 86 6.03 1.21 -19.72
C LYS A 86 6.66 0.44 -18.54
N ALA A 87 7.91 0.02 -18.70
CA ALA A 87 8.68 -0.64 -17.64
C ALA A 87 8.96 0.32 -16.48
N GLU A 88 9.18 1.60 -16.76
CA GLU A 88 9.38 2.64 -15.76
C GLU A 88 8.19 2.88 -14.88
N VAL A 89 7.04 3.08 -15.51
CA VAL A 89 5.78 3.30 -14.82
C VAL A 89 5.48 2.12 -13.90
N LYS A 90 5.62 0.88 -14.39
CA LYS A 90 5.42 -0.34 -13.59
C LYS A 90 6.39 -0.47 -12.42
N CYS A 91 7.66 -0.11 -12.63
CA CYS A 91 8.70 -0.19 -11.60
C CYS A 91 8.46 0.84 -10.49
N ARG A 92 8.15 2.09 -10.87
CA ARG A 92 7.85 3.16 -9.93
C ARG A 92 6.57 2.89 -9.15
N HIS A 93 5.49 2.49 -9.81
CA HIS A 93 4.24 2.12 -9.13
C HIS A 93 4.45 1.01 -8.09
N ASN A 94 5.25 -0.01 -8.43
CA ASN A 94 5.59 -1.07 -7.47
C ASN A 94 6.38 -0.53 -6.27
N PHE A 95 7.40 0.30 -6.51
CA PHE A 95 8.21 0.92 -5.45
C PHE A 95 7.37 1.78 -4.50
N PHE A 96 6.60 2.73 -5.04
CA PHE A 96 5.73 3.58 -4.23
C PHE A 96 4.66 2.76 -3.50
N GLY A 97 4.07 1.75 -4.16
CA GLY A 97 3.11 0.86 -3.51
C GLY A 97 3.69 0.12 -2.30
N MET A 98 4.96 -0.31 -2.35
CA MET A 98 5.63 -0.93 -1.19
C MET A 98 5.88 0.06 -0.05
N ILE A 99 6.29 1.29 -0.36
CA ILE A 99 6.46 2.36 0.64
C ILE A 99 5.12 2.67 1.30
N THR A 100 4.08 2.92 0.51
CA THR A 100 2.73 3.18 0.99
C THR A 100 2.25 2.06 1.91
N PHE A 101 2.40 0.80 1.50
CA PHE A 101 1.99 -0.35 2.31
C PHE A 101 2.77 -0.41 3.62
N THR A 102 4.09 -0.23 3.59
CA THR A 102 4.93 -0.27 4.79
C THR A 102 4.57 0.84 5.77
N LEU A 103 4.38 2.07 5.29
CA LEU A 103 3.94 3.20 6.13
C LEU A 103 2.52 2.98 6.69
N GLY A 104 1.61 2.41 5.88
CA GLY A 104 0.27 2.06 6.33
C GLY A 104 0.28 1.03 7.46
N ILE A 105 1.08 -0.03 7.32
CA ILE A 105 1.28 -1.03 8.38
C ILE A 105 1.90 -0.40 9.63
N ALA A 106 2.94 0.42 9.50
CA ALA A 106 3.51 1.13 10.64
C ALA A 106 2.49 2.03 11.35
N THR A 107 1.63 2.70 10.58
CA THR A 107 0.52 3.52 11.13
C THR A 107 -0.46 2.67 11.93
N ILE A 108 -0.84 1.51 11.42
CA ILE A 108 -1.74 0.56 12.09
C ILE A 108 -1.12 0.06 13.40
N PHE A 109 0.16 -0.35 13.37
CA PHE A 109 0.90 -0.77 14.57
C PHE A 109 0.88 0.31 15.65
N LEU A 110 1.22 1.55 15.30
CA LEU A 110 1.16 2.67 16.24
C LEU A 110 -0.26 2.97 16.71
N GLY A 111 -1.25 2.71 15.85
CA GLY A 111 -2.67 2.87 16.14
C GLY A 111 -3.14 2.00 17.31
N TYR A 112 -2.62 0.77 17.44
CA TYR A 112 -2.96 -0.14 18.54
C TYR A 112 -2.56 0.38 19.91
N PHE A 113 -1.57 1.27 19.99
CA PHE A 113 -1.08 1.86 21.24
C PHE A 113 -1.64 3.27 21.48
N THR A 114 -2.64 3.70 20.69
CA THR A 114 -3.31 4.99 20.92
C THR A 114 -4.41 4.84 21.95
N GLN A 115 -4.67 5.92 22.70
CA GLN A 115 -5.81 5.99 23.63
C GLN A 115 -7.15 5.70 22.94
N PHE A 116 -7.29 6.05 21.66
CA PHE A 116 -8.48 5.72 20.89
C PHE A 116 -8.70 4.21 20.80
N PHE A 117 -7.64 3.43 20.54
CA PHE A 117 -7.76 1.98 20.43
C PHE A 117 -8.03 1.32 21.79
N SER A 118 -7.25 1.66 22.81
CA SER A 118 -7.42 1.10 24.17
C SER A 118 -8.77 1.46 24.80
N LYS A 119 -9.44 2.53 24.34
CA LYS A 119 -10.80 2.87 24.80
C LYS A 119 -11.86 1.85 24.37
N TYR A 120 -11.67 1.19 23.21
CA TYR A 120 -12.67 0.28 22.63
C TYR A 120 -12.22 -1.18 22.61
N VAL A 121 -10.94 -1.45 22.88
CA VAL A 121 -10.35 -2.79 22.79
C VAL A 121 -9.56 -3.09 24.06
N ASN A 122 -9.76 -4.29 24.61
CA ASN A 122 -9.04 -4.75 25.80
C ASN A 122 -7.53 -4.84 25.53
N GLU A 123 -6.71 -4.30 26.43
CA GLU A 123 -5.26 -4.28 26.26
C GLU A 123 -4.63 -5.67 26.15
N ASN A 124 -5.24 -6.68 26.79
CA ASN A 124 -4.76 -8.06 26.76
C ASN A 124 -4.80 -8.69 25.36
N VAL A 125 -5.61 -8.15 24.43
CA VAL A 125 -5.67 -8.66 23.05
C VAL A 125 -4.78 -7.89 22.08
N ILE A 126 -4.18 -6.75 22.49
CA ILE A 126 -3.26 -5.96 21.66
C ILE A 126 -2.10 -6.81 21.11
N PRO A 127 -1.43 -7.69 21.89
CA PRO A 127 -0.35 -8.53 21.37
C PRO A 127 -0.78 -9.40 20.18
N ALA A 128 -2.02 -9.90 20.18
CA ALA A 128 -2.55 -10.70 19.08
C ALA A 128 -2.74 -9.86 17.80
N PHE A 129 -3.23 -8.62 17.91
CA PHE A 129 -3.34 -7.69 16.78
C PHE A 129 -1.97 -7.33 16.19
N VAL A 130 -1.00 -7.08 17.06
CA VAL A 130 0.40 -6.80 16.67
C VAL A 130 0.98 -7.99 15.91
N LEU A 131 0.86 -9.21 16.46
CA LEU A 131 1.37 -10.43 15.81
C LEU A 131 0.68 -10.68 14.47
N ALA A 132 -0.65 -10.60 14.41
CA ALA A 132 -1.41 -10.78 13.18
C ALA A 132 -0.99 -9.78 12.09
N THR A 133 -0.79 -8.52 12.46
CA THR A 133 -0.35 -7.47 11.54
C THR A 133 1.08 -7.70 11.05
N ALA A 134 1.98 -8.16 11.93
CA ALA A 134 3.36 -8.47 11.58
C ALA A 134 3.43 -9.61 10.56
N LEU A 135 2.73 -10.71 10.84
CA LEU A 135 2.66 -11.87 9.95
C LEU A 135 2.04 -11.49 8.60
N MET A 136 0.94 -10.74 8.60
CA MET A 136 0.32 -10.24 7.37
C MET A 136 1.30 -9.40 6.55
N TYR A 137 2.05 -8.48 7.18
CA TYR A 137 3.04 -7.67 6.48
C TYR A 137 4.13 -8.53 5.85
N LEU A 138 4.74 -9.44 6.63
CA LEU A 138 5.82 -10.32 6.18
C LEU A 138 5.39 -11.19 5.00
N ILE A 139 4.19 -11.78 5.05
CA ILE A 139 3.69 -12.62 3.95
C ILE A 139 3.35 -11.76 2.73
N THR A 140 2.76 -10.58 2.93
CA THR A 140 2.28 -9.74 1.82
C THR A 140 3.41 -9.07 1.05
N ILE A 141 4.49 -8.66 1.72
CA ILE A 141 5.59 -7.88 1.13
C ILE A 141 6.51 -8.73 0.22
N ILE A 142 6.56 -10.05 0.40
CA ILE A 142 7.41 -10.97 -0.38
C ILE A 142 7.19 -10.83 -1.89
N ALA A 143 5.94 -10.92 -2.35
CA ALA A 143 5.63 -10.91 -3.77
C ALA A 143 5.95 -9.55 -4.45
N PRO A 144 5.56 -8.39 -3.88
CA PRO A 144 6.01 -7.08 -4.36
C PRO A 144 7.54 -6.95 -4.41
N LEU A 145 8.26 -7.37 -3.36
CA LEU A 145 9.73 -7.31 -3.30
C LEU A 145 10.38 -8.14 -4.41
N GLN A 146 9.96 -9.40 -4.60
CA GLN A 146 10.44 -10.24 -5.70
C GLN A 146 10.15 -9.58 -7.05
N SER A 147 8.93 -9.07 -7.23
CA SER A 147 8.52 -8.38 -8.46
C SER A 147 9.32 -7.10 -8.73
N PHE A 148 9.73 -6.39 -7.68
CA PHE A 148 10.57 -5.19 -7.78
C PHE A 148 12.01 -5.55 -8.13
N ARG A 149 12.62 -6.51 -7.39
CA ARG A 149 13.97 -7.02 -7.65
C ARG A 149 14.12 -7.53 -9.08
N ASN A 150 13.14 -8.26 -9.59
CA ASN A 150 13.15 -8.75 -10.96
C ASN A 150 13.14 -7.59 -11.97
N LYS A 151 12.28 -6.59 -11.79
CA LYS A 151 12.25 -5.40 -12.66
C LYS A 151 13.57 -4.63 -12.64
N LEU A 152 14.21 -4.50 -11.47
CA LEU A 152 15.53 -3.86 -11.37
C LEU A 152 16.61 -4.65 -12.12
N LYS A 153 16.65 -5.98 -11.99
CA LYS A 153 17.57 -6.83 -12.74
C LYS A 153 17.39 -6.69 -14.26
N TYR A 154 16.13 -6.75 -14.72
CA TYR A 154 15.83 -6.59 -16.14
C TYR A 154 16.30 -5.24 -16.69
N ARG A 155 16.12 -4.14 -15.95
CA ARG A 155 16.59 -2.83 -16.37
C ARG A 155 18.11 -2.71 -16.47
N LYS A 156 18.85 -3.26 -15.49
CA LYS A 156 20.32 -3.21 -15.49
C LYS A 156 20.91 -3.85 -16.75
N LYS A 157 20.25 -4.87 -17.30
CA LYS A 157 20.65 -5.54 -18.55
C LYS A 157 20.56 -4.65 -19.81
N PHE A 158 19.85 -3.52 -19.76
CA PHE A 158 19.71 -2.59 -20.89
C PHE A 158 20.52 -1.30 -20.72
N ILE A 159 21.22 -1.15 -19.58
CA ILE A 159 22.03 0.03 -19.25
C ILE A 159 23.53 -0.30 -19.33
N ASN A 160 23.89 -1.57 -19.11
CA ASN A 160 25.21 -2.13 -19.41
C ASN A 160 25.23 -2.73 -20.82
#